data_AF-A0A371EI69-F1
#
_entry.id   AF-A0A371EI69-F1
#
_cell.length_a   1.000
_cell.length_b   1.000
_cell.length_c   1.000
_cell.angle_alpha   90.00
_cell.angle_beta   90.00
_cell.angle_gamma   90.00
#
_symmetry.space_group_name_H-M   'P 1'
#
loop_
_entity.id
_entity.type
_entity.pdbx_description
1 polymer ?
#
loop_
_entity_poly.entity_id
_entity_poly.type
_entity_poly.pdbx_seq_one_letter_code
_entity_poly.pdbx_strand_id
1 'polypeptide(L)'
;MYTTSIQDLTEHVNLEECISYVCEYMMANGPFDGFLGSSQGAKLSALLIGYQAQARSKFGDAKICDVAYKDTIKVKSVHVIGDKDRMKLLSEELASAFDKPLIIKHPYGHIKLNFPWPSQTDELATSQLRNWIEEVLQTEDGVLVCKHGMDHEEKRIEQGSKN
;
A
#
# COMPACT_ATOMS: atom_id res chain seq x y z
N MET A 1 29.68 4.48 -5.57
CA MET A 1 28.47 5.02 -4.91
C MET A 1 27.47 3.88 -4.89
N TYR A 2 27.07 3.38 -3.73
CA TYR A 2 26.05 2.32 -3.64
C TYR A 2 24.68 2.98 -3.79
N THR A 3 23.99 2.71 -4.89
CA THR A 3 22.58 3.04 -5.03
C THR A 3 21.79 1.92 -4.37
N THR A 4 21.39 2.10 -3.11
CA THR A 4 20.44 1.20 -2.46
C THR A 4 19.09 1.43 -3.12
N SER A 5 18.61 0.48 -3.91
CA SER A 5 17.32 0.57 -4.62
C SER A 5 16.17 0.22 -3.66
N ILE A 6 14.94 0.65 -3.96
CA ILE A 6 13.73 0.14 -3.27
C ILE A 6 13.70 -1.40 -3.21
N GLN A 7 14.34 -2.07 -4.16
CA GLN A 7 14.42 -3.53 -4.26
C GLN A 7 15.35 -4.17 -3.21
N ASP A 8 16.38 -3.45 -2.74
CA ASP A 8 17.34 -3.92 -1.72
C ASP A 8 16.75 -3.88 -0.30
N LEU A 9 15.51 -3.42 -0.15
CA LEU A 9 14.80 -3.37 1.14
C LEU A 9 14.26 -4.72 1.61
N THR A 10 14.58 -5.79 0.88
CA THR A 10 14.12 -7.16 1.16
C THR A 10 15.10 -8.01 1.96
N GLU A 11 16.29 -7.49 2.28
CA GLU A 11 17.20 -8.16 3.22
C GLU A 11 16.68 -8.02 4.66
N HIS A 12 15.60 -8.72 4.95
CA HIS A 12 14.97 -8.81 6.26
C HIS A 12 14.76 -10.29 6.59
N VAL A 13 15.22 -10.68 7.77
CA VAL A 13 15.00 -12.03 8.31
C VAL A 13 13.49 -12.27 8.37
N ASN A 14 13.03 -13.37 7.78
CA ASN A 14 11.63 -13.83 7.80
C ASN A 14 10.60 -12.92 7.09
N LEU A 15 11.02 -12.17 6.07
CA LEU A 15 10.10 -11.32 5.29
C LEU A 15 8.95 -12.13 4.66
N GLU A 16 9.24 -13.31 4.09
CA GLU A 16 8.23 -14.17 3.46
C GLU A 16 7.20 -14.69 4.46
N GLU A 17 7.64 -15.13 5.65
CA GLU A 17 6.74 -15.57 6.73
C GLU A 17 5.86 -14.41 7.23
N CYS A 18 6.44 -13.21 7.37
CA CYS A 18 5.72 -12.02 7.77
C CYS A 18 4.63 -11.66 6.75
N ILE A 19 4.96 -11.66 5.46
CA ILE A 19 4.00 -11.42 4.39
C ILE A 19 2.89 -12.47 4.44
N SER A 20 3.24 -13.76 4.50
CA SER A 20 2.25 -14.85 4.54
C SER A 20 1.28 -14.67 5.70
N TYR A 21 1.80 -14.40 6.90
CA TYR A 21 0.98 -14.16 8.09
C TYR A 21 0.03 -12.97 7.93
N VAL A 22 0.54 -11.82 7.44
CA VAL A 22 -0.30 -10.63 7.27
C VAL A 22 -1.36 -10.86 6.20
N CYS A 23 -1.03 -11.54 5.10
CA CYS A 23 -1.98 -11.87 4.04
C CYS A 23 -3.08 -12.81 4.52
N GLU A 24 -2.74 -13.86 5.27
CA GLU A 24 -3.72 -14.76 5.91
C GLU A 24 -4.63 -14.01 6.88
N TYR A 25 -4.05 -13.15 7.72
CA TYR A 25 -4.80 -12.33 8.65
C TYR A 25 -5.77 -11.39 7.93
N MET A 26 -5.33 -10.74 6.85
CA MET A 26 -6.18 -9.86 6.04
C MET A 26 -7.35 -10.61 5.39
N MET A 27 -7.10 -11.82 4.87
CA MET A 27 -8.15 -12.65 4.29
C MET A 27 -9.16 -13.09 5.34
N ALA A 28 -8.72 -13.35 6.58
CA ALA A 28 -9.58 -13.81 7.66
C ALA A 28 -10.37 -12.69 8.37
N ASN A 29 -9.84 -11.47 8.42
CA ASN A 29 -10.38 -10.37 9.24
C ASN A 29 -10.78 -9.12 8.45
N GLY A 30 -10.64 -9.15 7.12
CA GLY A 30 -11.01 -8.03 6.25
C GLY A 30 -12.52 -7.88 6.03
N PRO A 31 -12.93 -6.90 5.21
CA PRO A 31 -12.07 -6.03 4.38
C PRO A 31 -11.33 -4.95 5.19
N PHE A 32 -10.17 -4.54 4.70
CA PHE A 32 -9.41 -3.39 5.18
C PHE A 32 -9.33 -2.36 4.04
N ASP A 33 -9.63 -1.10 4.34
CA ASP A 33 -9.66 -0.02 3.33
C ASP A 33 -8.27 0.56 3.03
N GLY A 34 -7.27 0.26 3.86
CA GLY A 34 -5.90 0.71 3.66
C GLY A 34 -4.93 0.25 4.73
N PHE A 35 -3.70 0.71 4.61
CA PHE A 35 -2.62 0.43 5.56
C PHE A 35 -2.00 1.71 6.10
N LEU A 36 -1.55 1.65 7.35
CA LEU A 36 -0.68 2.65 7.95
C LEU A 36 0.57 1.94 8.47
N GLY A 37 1.74 2.47 8.11
CA GLY A 37 3.02 1.90 8.53
C GLY A 37 4.03 2.99 8.84
N SER A 38 4.95 2.68 9.75
CA SER A 38 6.11 3.53 10.06
C SER A 38 7.38 2.71 9.89
N SER A 39 8.45 3.34 9.40
CA SER A 39 9.76 2.71 9.21
C SER A 39 9.65 1.40 8.40
N GLN A 40 9.99 0.24 8.98
CA GLN A 40 9.84 -1.05 8.32
C GLN A 40 8.37 -1.38 7.99
N GLY A 41 7.43 -0.96 8.83
CA GLY A 41 5.99 -1.12 8.55
C GLY A 41 5.55 -0.32 7.33
N ALA A 42 6.12 0.85 7.06
CA ALA A 42 5.79 1.64 5.86
C ALA A 42 6.20 0.90 4.57
N LYS A 43 7.36 0.23 4.60
CA LYS A 43 7.84 -0.61 3.50
C LYS A 43 6.92 -1.80 3.28
N LEU A 44 6.56 -2.51 4.34
CA LEU A 44 5.65 -3.65 4.28
C LEU A 44 4.27 -3.22 3.75
N SER A 45 3.72 -2.10 4.23
CA SER A 45 2.46 -1.55 3.72
C SER A 45 2.53 -1.23 2.22
N ALA A 46 3.58 -0.55 1.78
CA ALA A 46 3.76 -0.23 0.36
C ALA A 46 3.92 -1.50 -0.49
N LEU A 47 4.65 -2.50 0.01
CA LEU A 47 4.84 -3.78 -0.64
C LEU A 47 3.52 -4.53 -0.81
N LEU A 48 2.71 -4.61 0.25
CA LEU A 48 1.41 -5.28 0.24
C LEU A 48 0.41 -4.57 -0.67
N ILE A 49 0.35 -3.23 -0.61
CA ILE A 49 -0.51 -2.43 -1.49
C ILE A 49 -0.09 -2.60 -2.96
N GLY A 50 1.21 -2.47 -3.24
CA GLY A 50 1.74 -2.62 -4.58
C GLY A 50 1.49 -4.02 -5.13
N TYR A 51 1.69 -5.05 -4.30
CA TYR A 51 1.37 -6.41 -4.67
C TYR A 51 -0.11 -6.60 -4.95
N GLN A 52 -1.01 -6.15 -4.06
CA GLN A 52 -2.45 -6.27 -4.26
C GLN A 52 -2.94 -5.53 -5.52
N ALA A 53 -2.36 -4.36 -5.82
CA ALA A 53 -2.72 -3.58 -6.99
C ALA A 53 -2.32 -4.26 -8.32
N GLN A 54 -1.29 -5.12 -8.29
CA GLN A 54 -0.69 -5.72 -9.49
C GLN A 54 -0.99 -7.22 -9.64
N ALA A 55 -1.05 -7.95 -8.53
CA ALA A 55 -1.32 -9.37 -8.47
C ALA A 55 -2.81 -9.62 -8.68
N ARG A 56 -3.19 -9.91 -9.93
CA ARG A 56 -4.57 -10.20 -10.32
C ARG A 56 -5.12 -11.52 -9.75
N SER A 57 -4.27 -12.41 -9.24
CA SER A 57 -4.71 -13.67 -8.65
C SER A 57 -3.59 -14.36 -7.85
N LYS A 58 -3.80 -14.45 -6.51
CA LYS A 58 -3.09 -15.28 -5.51
C LYS A 58 -1.59 -15.02 -5.31
N PHE A 59 -1.19 -14.99 -4.03
CA PHE A 59 0.19 -15.03 -3.58
C PHE A 59 0.87 -16.31 -4.10
N GLY A 60 1.89 -16.19 -4.96
CA GLY A 60 2.61 -17.36 -5.49
C GLY A 60 3.68 -17.07 -6.55
N ASP A 61 4.83 -17.73 -6.38
CA ASP A 61 5.98 -17.92 -7.28
C ASP A 61 6.88 -16.74 -7.69
N ALA A 62 6.38 -15.50 -7.74
CA ALA A 62 7.22 -14.34 -8.02
C ALA A 62 7.75 -13.69 -6.74
N LYS A 63 9.00 -13.17 -6.75
CA LYS A 63 9.47 -12.30 -5.68
C LYS A 63 8.50 -11.13 -5.57
N ILE A 64 7.89 -10.97 -4.39
CA ILE A 64 6.83 -10.00 -4.16
C ILE A 64 7.20 -8.58 -4.62
N CYS A 65 8.47 -8.18 -4.49
CA CYS A 65 8.94 -6.86 -4.93
C CYS A 65 8.94 -6.66 -6.44
N ASP A 66 9.23 -7.72 -7.22
CA ASP A 66 9.21 -7.67 -8.67
C ASP A 66 7.79 -7.47 -9.19
N VAL A 67 6.79 -7.91 -8.42
CA VAL A 67 5.38 -7.70 -8.72
C VAL A 67 4.89 -6.38 -8.13
N ALA A 68 5.28 -6.01 -6.92
CA ALA A 68 4.70 -4.87 -6.21
C ALA A 68 5.09 -3.51 -6.76
N TYR A 69 6.22 -3.42 -7.46
CA TYR A 69 6.76 -2.17 -8.00
C TYR A 69 6.92 -2.18 -9.53
N LYS A 70 6.30 -3.15 -10.23
CA LYS A 70 6.43 -3.25 -11.69
C LYS A 70 5.75 -2.08 -12.40
N ASP A 71 4.54 -1.73 -12.01
CA ASP A 71 3.80 -0.56 -12.49
C ASP A 71 3.61 0.48 -11.38
N THR A 72 3.36 1.74 -11.75
CA THR A 72 3.04 2.81 -10.79
C THR A 72 1.78 2.45 -9.99
N ILE A 73 1.90 2.51 -8.66
CA ILE A 73 0.81 2.17 -7.73
C ILE A 73 -0.23 3.29 -7.76
N LYS A 74 -1.44 2.99 -8.26
CA LYS A 74 -2.53 3.97 -8.41
C LYS A 74 -3.29 4.30 -7.13
N VAL A 75 -3.04 3.55 -6.05
CA VAL A 75 -3.66 3.79 -4.74
C VAL A 75 -3.15 5.12 -4.18
N LYS A 76 -4.07 5.95 -3.67
CA LYS A 76 -3.71 7.21 -3.00
C LYS A 76 -2.80 6.92 -1.81
N SER A 77 -1.74 7.70 -1.64
CA SER A 77 -0.83 7.55 -0.51
C SER A 77 -0.39 8.89 0.06
N VAL A 78 -0.07 8.87 1.36
CA VAL A 78 0.53 9.98 2.09
C VAL A 78 1.82 9.50 2.76
N HIS A 79 2.88 10.29 2.62
CA HIS A 79 4.22 9.98 3.14
C HIS A 79 4.69 11.14 4.00
N VAL A 80 4.99 10.86 5.27
CA VAL A 80 5.54 11.85 6.20
C VAL A 80 7.04 11.63 6.31
N ILE A 81 7.84 12.61 5.88
CA ILE A 81 9.29 12.46 5.69
C ILE A 81 10.05 13.56 6.42
N GLY A 82 11.02 13.15 7.25
CA GLY A 82 11.90 14.07 7.97
C GLY A 82 13.09 14.56 7.13
N ASP A 83 13.32 15.87 7.08
CA ASP A 83 14.45 16.48 6.37
C ASP A 83 15.81 16.10 6.96
N LYS A 84 15.85 15.75 8.24
CA LYS A 84 17.06 15.26 8.93
C LYS A 84 17.04 13.75 9.13
N ASP A 85 16.10 13.05 8.50
CA ASP A 85 16.04 11.60 8.55
C ASP A 85 17.15 10.99 7.70
N ARG A 86 17.91 10.06 8.28
CA ARG A 86 18.93 9.30 7.57
C ARG A 86 18.33 8.44 6.44
N MET A 87 17.04 8.11 6.56
CA MET A 87 16.28 7.32 5.59
C MET A 87 15.53 8.18 4.57
N LYS A 88 15.68 9.52 4.59
CA LYS A 88 14.93 10.45 3.73
C LYS A 88 14.92 10.04 2.26
N LEU A 89 16.10 9.76 1.69
CA LEU A 89 16.22 9.42 0.27
C LEU A 89 15.44 8.15 -0.09
N LEU A 90 15.51 7.13 0.77
CA LEU A 90 14.75 5.89 0.60
C LEU A 90 13.25 6.11 0.75
N SER A 91 12.82 6.99 1.66
CA SER A 91 11.42 7.35 1.81
C SER A 91 10.88 8.13 0.59
N GLU A 92 11.69 9.03 0.02
CA GLU A 92 11.33 9.75 -1.22
C GLU A 92 11.29 8.81 -2.43
N GLU A 93 12.22 7.85 -2.51
CA GLU A 93 12.22 6.80 -3.54
C GLU A 93 10.98 5.92 -3.42
N LEU A 94 10.61 5.47 -2.21
CA LEU A 94 9.40 4.71 -1.97
C LEU A 94 8.13 5.49 -2.36
N ALA A 95 8.08 6.79 -2.04
CA ALA A 95 6.95 7.64 -2.42
C ALA A 95 6.81 7.74 -3.94
N SER A 96 7.92 7.76 -4.68
CA SER A 96 7.90 7.85 -6.15
C SER A 96 7.27 6.65 -6.87
N ALA A 97 7.11 5.52 -6.17
CA ALA A 97 6.39 4.35 -6.69
C ALA A 97 4.86 4.56 -6.81
N PHE A 98 4.31 5.57 -6.14
CA PHE A 98 2.88 5.87 -6.12
C PHE A 98 2.51 6.98 -7.11
N ASP A 99 1.28 6.94 -7.61
CA ASP A 99 0.71 8.00 -8.45
C ASP A 99 0.27 9.18 -7.58
N LYS A 100 0.88 10.36 -7.80
CA LYS A 100 0.58 11.61 -7.10
C LYS A 100 0.51 11.46 -5.56
N PRO A 101 1.58 10.97 -4.90
CA PRO A 101 1.61 10.86 -3.44
C PRO A 101 1.56 12.25 -2.79
N LEU A 102 0.84 12.37 -1.68
CA LEU A 102 1.02 13.53 -0.79
C LEU A 102 2.30 13.32 0.02
N ILE A 103 3.26 14.24 -0.09
CA ILE A 103 4.49 14.22 0.71
C ILE A 103 4.43 15.37 1.73
N ILE A 104 4.36 15.03 3.01
CA ILE A 104 4.43 15.98 4.13
C ILE A 104 5.85 15.97 4.66
N LYS A 105 6.58 17.06 4.44
CA LYS A 105 7.96 17.21 4.93
C LYS A 105 8.00 17.85 6.30
N HIS A 106 8.98 17.46 7.10
CA HIS A 106 9.20 18.09 8.39
C HIS A 106 10.68 18.25 8.76
N PRO A 107 11.07 19.24 9.58
CA PRO A 107 12.49 19.59 9.77
C PRO A 107 13.28 18.65 10.69
N TYR A 108 12.75 17.47 11.01
CA TYR A 108 13.30 16.55 12.03
C TYR A 108 13.75 15.21 11.43
N GLY A 109 14.26 14.31 12.27
CA GLY A 109 14.70 12.97 11.88
C GLY A 109 13.59 11.91 11.94
N HIS A 110 13.99 10.64 11.83
CA HIS A 110 13.12 9.46 11.65
C HIS A 110 11.97 9.31 12.65
N ILE A 111 12.24 9.56 13.93
CA ILE A 111 11.25 9.59 15.00
C ILE A 111 11.63 10.76 15.90
N LYS A 112 10.69 11.65 16.20
CA LYS A 112 10.91 12.72 17.16
C LYS A 112 10.58 12.18 18.56
N LEU A 113 11.61 11.84 19.34
CA LEU A 113 11.49 11.44 20.75
C LEU A 113 11.13 12.60 21.70
N ASN A 114 11.12 13.84 21.23
CA ASN A 114 10.79 15.01 22.06
C ASN A 114 9.68 15.87 21.41
N PHE A 115 8.50 15.78 22.01
CA PHE A 115 7.42 16.76 21.96
C PHE A 115 7.79 17.99 22.82
N PRO A 116 7.36 19.22 22.48
CA PRO A 116 6.43 19.58 21.43
C PRO A 116 7.12 20.03 20.13
N TRP A 117 6.33 20.04 19.07
CA TRP A 117 6.69 20.61 17.78
C TRP A 117 6.47 22.13 17.76
N PRO A 118 7.15 22.88 16.88
CA PRO A 118 6.80 24.26 16.60
C PRO A 118 5.41 24.28 15.96
N SER A 119 4.46 24.95 16.62
CA SER A 119 3.03 24.91 16.31
C SER A 119 2.68 25.17 14.84
N GLN A 120 3.43 26.01 14.13
CA GLN A 120 3.18 26.33 12.72
C GLN A 120 3.47 25.17 11.76
N THR A 121 4.49 24.36 12.04
CA THR A 121 4.80 23.18 11.20
C THR A 121 3.72 22.10 11.38
N ASP A 122 3.20 21.97 12.59
CA ASP A 122 2.09 21.06 12.89
C ASP A 122 0.81 21.50 12.19
N GLU A 123 0.50 22.80 12.19
CA GLU A 123 -0.74 23.30 11.60
C GLU A 123 -0.80 23.10 10.08
N LEU A 124 0.31 23.38 9.37
CA LEU A 124 0.39 23.14 7.93
C LEU A 124 0.30 21.64 7.60
N ALA A 125 1.06 20.80 8.29
CA ALA A 125 1.04 19.35 8.08
C ALA A 125 -0.34 18.76 8.38
N THR A 126 -0.98 19.22 9.46
CA THR A 126 -2.34 18.80 9.86
C THR A 126 -3.36 19.25 8.82
N SER A 127 -3.26 20.47 8.31
CA SER A 127 -4.15 20.95 7.24
C SER A 127 -4.00 20.16 5.95
N GLN A 128 -2.77 19.87 5.53
CA GLN A 128 -2.51 19.04 4.35
C GLN A 128 -3.07 17.63 4.50
N LEU A 129 -2.84 17.00 5.65
CA LEU A 129 -3.36 15.66 5.94
C LEU A 129 -4.89 15.65 5.97
N ARG A 130 -5.51 16.67 6.60
CA ARG A 130 -6.96 16.82 6.66
C ARG A 130 -7.57 16.93 5.26
N ASN A 131 -7.04 17.82 4.43
CA ASN A 131 -7.54 18.01 3.06
C ASN A 131 -7.42 16.71 2.25
N TRP A 132 -6.32 15.98 2.41
CA TRP A 132 -6.13 14.70 1.75
C TRP A 132 -7.14 13.64 2.21
N ILE A 133 -7.42 13.54 3.52
CA ILE A 133 -8.46 12.64 4.03
C ILE A 133 -9.82 12.99 3.44
N GLU A 134 -10.16 14.28 3.38
CA GLU A 134 -11.41 14.74 2.76
C GLU A 134 -11.48 14.34 1.27
N GLU A 135 -10.37 14.46 0.52
CA GLU A 135 -10.29 13.98 -0.87
C GLU A 135 -10.43 12.45 -1.00
N VAL A 136 -9.90 11.66 -0.06
CA VAL A 136 -10.08 10.19 -0.05
C VAL A 136 -11.54 9.83 0.18
N LEU A 137 -12.18 10.46 1.18
CA LEU A 137 -13.57 10.18 1.52
C LEU A 137 -14.55 10.58 0.40
N GLN A 138 -14.29 11.70 -0.29
CA GLN A 138 -15.12 12.14 -1.41
C GLN A 138 -15.02 11.23 -2.65
N THR A 139 -13.97 10.42 -2.76
CA THR A 139 -13.85 9.48 -3.89
C THR A 139 -14.71 8.23 -3.76
N GLU A 140 -15.27 7.95 -2.57
CA GLU A 140 -16.10 6.76 -2.32
C GLU A 140 -17.57 6.94 -2.74
N ASP A 141 -18.07 8.17 -2.85
CA ASP A 141 -19.43 8.46 -3.35
C ASP A 141 -19.58 8.26 -4.88
N GLY A 142 -18.49 7.95 -5.58
CA GLY A 142 -18.44 7.61 -7.00
C GLY A 142 -18.35 6.10 -7.22
N VAL A 143 -19.46 5.39 -7.01
CA VAL A 143 -19.62 3.95 -7.20
C VAL A 143 -18.97 3.45 -8.51
N LEU A 144 -17.90 2.66 -8.40
CA LEU A 144 -17.51 1.70 -9.43
C LEU A 144 -18.16 0.35 -9.10
N VAL A 145 -19.41 0.16 -9.54
CA VAL A 145 -19.97 -1.19 -9.69
C VAL A 145 -19.18 -1.88 -10.79
N CYS A 146 -18.18 -2.67 -10.41
CA CYS A 146 -17.70 -3.72 -11.30
C CYS A 146 -18.81 -4.78 -11.35
N LYS A 147 -19.69 -4.67 -12.35
CA LYS A 147 -20.62 -5.74 -12.72
C LYS A 147 -19.78 -6.96 -13.09
N HIS A 148 -19.55 -7.86 -12.14
CA HIS A 148 -19.19 -9.23 -12.48
C HIS A 148 -20.43 -9.86 -13.11
N GLY A 149 -20.44 -9.90 -14.45
CA GLY A 149 -21.32 -10.78 -15.20
C GLY A 149 -20.98 -12.21 -14.84
N MET A 150 -21.76 -12.79 -13.92
CA MET A 150 -21.83 -14.23 -13.74
C MET A 150 -22.84 -14.75 -14.76
N ASP A 151 -22.38 -14.97 -15.99
CA ASP A 151 -23.05 -15.86 -16.92
C ASP A 151 -22.88 -17.28 -16.38
N HIS A 152 -23.82 -17.70 -15.52
CA HIS A 152 -23.96 -19.10 -15.17
C HIS A 152 -24.59 -19.82 -16.37
N GLU A 153 -23.74 -20.50 -17.14
CA GLU A 153 -24.16 -21.48 -18.14
C GLU A 153 -24.90 -22.63 -17.44
N GLU A 154 -26.22 -22.61 -17.60
CA GLU A 154 -27.16 -23.59 -17.10
C GLU A 154 -27.02 -24.90 -17.90
N LYS A 155 -26.14 -25.80 -17.47
CA LYS A 155 -26.12 -27.18 -17.99
C LYS A 155 -27.30 -27.97 -17.39
N ARG A 156 -28.43 -27.92 -18.09
CA ARG A 156 -29.48 -28.96 -18.04
C ARG A 156 -28.85 -30.32 -18.36
N ILE A 157 -28.92 -31.25 -17.42
CA ILE A 157 -28.81 -32.69 -17.72
C ILE A 157 -30.20 -33.30 -17.54
N GLU A 158 -30.88 -33.45 -18.68
CA GLU A 158 -32.06 -34.28 -18.94
C GLU A 158 -31.84 -34.76 -20.39
N GLN A 159 -31.97 -36.01 -20.82
CA GLN A 159 -32.48 -37.28 -20.29
C GLN A 159 -31.84 -38.38 -21.16
N GLY A 160 -31.93 -39.65 -20.74
CA GLY A 160 -31.58 -40.75 -21.65
C GLY A 160 -31.74 -42.15 -21.09
N SER A 161 -32.89 -42.48 -20.50
CA SER A 161 -33.33 -43.87 -20.42
C SER A 161 -33.51 -44.40 -21.86
N LYS A 162 -32.81 -45.49 -22.21
CA LYS A 162 -33.09 -46.28 -23.41
C LYS A 162 -33.12 -47.75 -23.02
N ASN A 163 -34.35 -48.28 -23.13
CA ASN A 163 -34.78 -49.64 -23.44
C ASN A 163 -34.35 -50.79 -22.53
#